data_AF-A0A168IQK4-F1
#
_entry.id   AF-A0A168IQK4-F1
#
_cell.length_a   1.000
_cell.length_b   1.000
_cell.length_c   1.000
_cell.angle_alpha   90.00
_cell.angle_beta   90.00
_cell.angle_gamma   90.00
#
_symmetry.space_group_name_H-M   'P 1'
#
loop_
_entity.id
_entity.type
_entity.pdbx_description
1 polymer ?
#
loop_
_entity_poly.entity_id
_entity_poly.type
_entity_poly.pdbx_seq_one_letter_code
_entity_poly.pdbx_strand_id
1 'polypeptide(L)'
;MAQRNIKHAASDRCTLCNEIEDAPHLLIQCVHKLDVWDSFFKEFLSYPKSADPQQIYSSIMRFKLNQYYLYHHDLHITIYDFFATIMRTIWRHHYRQFYDLIPFDAIQACRHIRTELLRLSSLRSLSH
;
A
#
# COMPACT_ATOMS: atom_id res chain seq x y z
N MET A 1 -0.97 32.38 -11.24
CA MET A 1 -1.48 30.98 -11.11
C MET A 1 -0.66 30.12 -12.06
N ALA A 2 0.32 29.38 -11.55
CA ALA A 2 1.20 28.57 -12.38
C ALA A 2 0.43 27.36 -12.92
N GLN A 3 0.37 27.23 -14.25
CA GLN A 3 -0.04 26.00 -14.93
C GLN A 3 0.85 24.86 -14.42
N ARG A 4 0.35 24.07 -13.47
CA ARG A 4 0.96 22.79 -13.10
C ARG A 4 0.97 21.94 -14.37
N ASN A 5 2.12 21.39 -14.73
CA ASN A 5 2.27 20.54 -15.91
C ASN A 5 1.48 19.23 -15.72
N ILE A 6 0.18 19.23 -15.99
CA ILE A 6 -0.70 18.05 -16.04
C ILE A 6 -0.40 17.21 -17.30
N LYS A 7 0.71 17.44 -18.02
CA LYS A 7 1.01 16.70 -19.26
C LYS A 7 1.23 15.20 -19.00
N HIS A 8 1.70 14.82 -17.81
CA HIS A 8 1.86 13.41 -17.44
C HIS A 8 0.62 12.77 -16.82
N ALA A 9 -0.37 13.54 -16.34
CA ALA A 9 -1.59 12.98 -15.77
C ALA A 9 -2.64 12.62 -16.85
N ALA A 10 -2.37 12.92 -18.12
CA ALA A 10 -3.22 12.53 -19.25
C ALA A 10 -2.92 11.12 -19.76
N SER A 11 -1.81 10.51 -19.34
CA SER A 11 -1.46 9.12 -19.67
C SER A 11 -2.20 8.18 -18.72
N ASP A 12 -2.89 7.19 -19.28
CA ASP A 12 -3.46 6.06 -18.55
C ASP A 12 -2.42 4.99 -18.20
N ARG A 13 -1.14 5.21 -18.52
CA ARG A 13 -0.04 4.28 -18.25
C ARG A 13 0.68 4.57 -16.95
N CYS A 14 1.05 3.49 -16.27
CA CYS A 14 1.91 3.52 -15.11
C CYS A 14 3.31 3.99 -15.47
N THR A 15 3.83 4.95 -14.72
CA THR A 15 5.18 5.50 -14.95
C THR A 15 6.31 4.60 -14.49
N LEU A 16 5.99 3.48 -13.82
CA LEU A 16 6.98 2.54 -13.28
C LEU A 16 7.22 1.35 -14.21
N CYS A 17 6.15 0.80 -14.79
CA CYS A 17 6.23 -0.39 -15.65
C CYS A 17 5.56 -0.21 -17.03
N ASN A 18 4.97 0.95 -17.32
CA ASN A 18 4.33 1.29 -18.59
C ASN A 18 3.05 0.50 -18.96
N GLU A 19 2.51 -0.29 -18.04
CA GLU A 19 1.20 -0.96 -18.15
C GLU A 19 0.04 0.00 -17.93
N ILE A 20 -1.20 -0.40 -18.28
CA ILE A 20 -2.41 0.39 -18.02
C ILE A 20 -2.62 0.52 -16.50
N GLU A 21 -2.76 1.75 -16.02
CA GLU A 21 -2.93 2.10 -14.61
C GLU A 21 -4.42 2.17 -14.24
N ASP A 22 -5.04 1.00 -14.11
CA ASP A 22 -6.36 0.87 -13.47
C ASP A 22 -6.24 0.75 -11.94
N ALA A 23 -7.36 0.68 -11.21
CA ALA A 23 -7.33 0.57 -9.74
C ALA A 23 -6.57 -0.68 -9.22
N PRO A 24 -6.77 -1.89 -9.77
CA PRO A 24 -5.95 -3.06 -9.45
C PRO A 24 -4.45 -2.81 -9.66
N HIS A 25 -4.06 -2.25 -10.79
CA HIS A 25 -2.67 -1.96 -11.11
C HIS A 25 -2.06 -0.92 -10.16
N LEU A 26 -2.80 0.16 -9.93
CA LEU A 26 -2.46 1.27 -9.05
C LEU A 26 -2.16 0.84 -7.63
N LEU A 27 -2.86 -0.15 -7.12
CA LEU A 27 -2.78 -0.52 -5.71
C LEU A 27 -2.04 -1.83 -5.49
N ILE A 28 -2.02 -2.74 -6.46
CA ILE A 28 -1.65 -4.15 -6.23
C ILE A 28 -0.75 -4.71 -7.34
N GLN A 29 -1.16 -4.63 -8.61
CA GLN A 29 -0.55 -5.47 -9.66
C GLN A 29 0.76 -4.93 -10.24
N CYS A 30 1.03 -3.61 -10.14
CA CYS A 30 2.33 -3.07 -10.53
C CYS A 30 3.45 -3.74 -9.72
N VAL A 31 4.48 -4.28 -10.38
CA VAL A 31 5.57 -5.03 -9.72
C VAL A 31 6.21 -4.26 -8.57
N HIS A 32 6.48 -2.96 -8.74
CA HIS A 32 7.10 -2.12 -7.72
C HIS A 32 6.18 -1.86 -6.51
N LYS A 33 4.87 -1.94 -6.70
CA LYS A 33 3.87 -1.79 -5.64
C LYS A 33 3.60 -3.13 -4.98
N LEU A 34 3.68 -4.21 -5.75
CA LEU A 34 3.63 -5.58 -5.24
C LEU A 34 4.83 -5.87 -4.33
N ASP A 35 6.02 -5.34 -4.64
CA ASP A 35 7.20 -5.44 -3.76
C ASP A 35 6.94 -4.85 -2.35
N VAL A 36 6.15 -3.76 -2.29
CA VAL A 36 5.70 -3.18 -1.01
C VAL A 36 4.82 -4.19 -0.28
N TRP A 37 3.79 -4.73 -0.93
CA TRP A 37 2.94 -5.76 -0.33
C TRP A 37 3.72 -6.97 0.18
N ASP A 38 4.63 -7.49 -0.65
CA ASP A 38 5.43 -8.66 -0.34
C ASP A 38 6.33 -8.43 0.88
N SER A 39 6.93 -7.23 0.98
CA SER A 39 7.71 -6.81 2.15
C SER A 39 6.88 -6.86 3.44
N PHE A 40 5.65 -6.34 3.42
CA PHE A 40 4.78 -6.32 4.59
C PHE A 40 4.16 -7.69 4.90
N PHE A 41 3.89 -8.51 3.90
CA PHE A 41 3.42 -9.88 4.11
C PHE A 41 4.50 -10.72 4.81
N LYS A 42 5.75 -10.60 4.36
CA LYS A 42 6.90 -11.26 4.98
C LYS A 42 7.11 -10.83 6.43
N GLU A 43 7.05 -9.52 6.69
CA GLU A 43 7.34 -8.94 7.99
C GLU A 43 6.18 -9.14 9.00
N PHE A 44 4.93 -8.89 8.60
CA PHE A 44 3.82 -8.75 9.55
C PHE A 44 2.79 -9.86 9.53
N LEU A 45 2.73 -10.73 8.52
CA LEU A 45 1.72 -11.80 8.49
C LEU A 45 2.32 -13.12 8.94
N SER A 46 1.58 -13.96 9.67
CA SER A 46 2.01 -15.34 9.92
C SER A 46 1.79 -16.22 8.69
N TYR A 47 0.69 -15.97 7.97
CA TYR A 47 0.36 -16.58 6.69
C TYR A 47 -0.64 -15.69 5.91
N PRO A 48 -0.55 -15.58 4.58
CA PRO A 48 0.57 -15.99 3.72
C PRO A 48 1.81 -15.08 3.87
N LYS A 49 3.00 -15.62 3.56
CA LYS A 49 4.29 -14.90 3.62
C LYS A 49 4.75 -14.29 2.29
N SER A 50 3.93 -14.39 1.25
CA SER A 50 4.19 -13.80 -0.06
C SER A 50 2.93 -13.13 -0.58
N ALA A 51 3.10 -12.00 -1.25
CA ALA A 51 1.99 -11.25 -1.82
C ALA A 51 1.54 -11.88 -3.16
N ASP A 52 0.37 -12.50 -3.18
CA ASP A 52 -0.30 -12.88 -4.43
C ASP A 52 -1.28 -11.75 -4.85
N PRO A 53 -1.05 -11.09 -6.00
CA PRO A 53 -1.84 -9.91 -6.38
C PRO A 53 -3.32 -10.25 -6.64
N GLN A 54 -3.62 -11.44 -7.15
CA GLN A 54 -5.00 -11.87 -7.43
C GLN A 54 -5.76 -12.16 -6.13
N GLN A 55 -5.10 -12.82 -5.18
CA GLN A 55 -5.63 -13.10 -3.86
C GLN A 55 -5.86 -11.81 -3.07
N ILE A 56 -4.90 -10.89 -3.08
CA ILE A 56 -5.02 -9.57 -2.44
C ILE A 56 -6.23 -8.83 -3.01
N TYR A 57 -6.30 -8.72 -4.34
CA TYR A 57 -7.40 -8.04 -5.02
C TYR A 57 -8.77 -8.65 -4.69
N SER A 58 -8.88 -9.97 -4.82
CA SER A 58 -10.11 -10.72 -4.51
C SER A 58 -10.53 -10.55 -3.05
N SER A 59 -9.57 -10.53 -2.12
CA SER A 59 -9.84 -10.38 -0.69
C SER A 59 -10.35 -8.98 -0.35
N ILE A 60 -9.76 -7.94 -0.95
CA ILE A 60 -10.21 -6.56 -0.80
C ILE A 60 -11.62 -6.41 -1.39
N MET A 61 -11.83 -6.85 -2.62
CA MET A 61 -13.11 -6.68 -3.33
C MET A 61 -14.26 -7.44 -2.67
N ARG A 62 -13.98 -8.60 -2.05
CA ARG A 62 -14.98 -9.39 -1.31
C ARG A 62 -15.06 -9.03 0.17
N PHE A 63 -14.24 -8.08 0.62
CA PHE A 63 -14.08 -7.71 2.02
C PHE A 63 -13.79 -8.91 2.95
N LYS A 64 -13.04 -9.90 2.46
CA LYS A 64 -12.65 -11.12 3.19
C LYS A 64 -11.20 -11.05 3.66
N LEU A 65 -10.90 -10.06 4.50
CA LEU A 65 -9.54 -9.83 5.03
C LEU A 65 -9.23 -10.63 6.30
N ASN A 66 -10.24 -11.22 6.94
CA ASN A 66 -10.08 -12.02 8.15
C ASN A 66 -9.28 -13.33 7.96
N GLN A 67 -9.00 -13.72 6.72
CA GLN A 67 -8.15 -14.87 6.41
C GLN A 67 -6.64 -14.59 6.57
N TYR A 68 -6.25 -13.32 6.70
CA TYR A 68 -4.86 -12.92 6.92
C TYR A 68 -4.62 -12.74 8.42
N TYR A 69 -3.58 -13.38 8.92
CA TYR A 69 -3.26 -13.39 10.34
C TYR A 69 -2.00 -12.57 10.58
N LEU A 70 -2.09 -11.56 11.44
CA LEU A 70 -0.94 -10.77 11.85
C LEU A 70 -0.05 -11.57 12.81
N TYR A 71 1.26 -11.52 12.56
CA TYR A 71 2.31 -12.04 13.40
C TYR A 71 2.79 -10.91 14.30
N HIS A 72 2.25 -10.80 15.53
CA HIS A 72 2.95 -10.28 16.71
C HIS A 72 2.02 -10.11 17.91
N HIS A 73 2.58 -10.31 19.12
CA HIS A 73 1.91 -10.12 20.40
C HIS A 73 1.80 -8.64 20.84
N ASP A 74 2.63 -7.74 20.31
CA ASP A 74 2.75 -6.35 20.80
C ASP A 74 2.17 -5.30 19.82
N LEU A 75 1.71 -5.72 18.64
CA LEU A 75 1.14 -4.82 17.64
C LEU A 75 -0.39 -4.79 17.77
N HIS A 76 -0.91 -3.72 18.36
CA HIS A 76 -2.35 -3.53 18.59
C HIS A 76 -3.03 -2.93 17.36
N ILE A 77 -2.99 -3.63 16.22
CA ILE A 77 -3.71 -3.22 14.99
C ILE A 77 -4.59 -4.36 14.47
N THR A 78 -5.63 -4.01 13.72
CA THR A 78 -6.45 -4.98 12.99
C THR A 78 -5.87 -5.23 11.60
N ILE A 79 -6.29 -6.34 10.99
CA ILE A 79 -5.95 -6.61 9.59
C ILE A 79 -6.50 -5.53 8.63
N TYR A 80 -7.59 -4.86 9.00
CA TYR A 80 -8.14 -3.74 8.24
C TYR A 80 -7.24 -2.52 8.29
N ASP A 81 -6.69 -2.18 9.47
CA ASP A 81 -5.71 -1.09 9.60
C ASP A 81 -4.46 -1.37 8.75
N PHE A 82 -4.02 -2.63 8.74
CA PHE A 82 -2.89 -3.09 7.94
C PHE A 82 -3.11 -2.87 6.44
N PHE A 83 -4.17 -3.45 5.86
CA PHE A 83 -4.48 -3.30 4.44
C PHE A 83 -4.75 -1.85 4.06
N ALA A 84 -5.55 -1.12 4.85
CA ALA A 84 -5.88 0.27 4.58
C ALA A 84 -4.64 1.17 4.60
N THR A 85 -3.70 0.92 5.52
CA THR A 85 -2.45 1.70 5.60
C THR A 85 -1.55 1.47 4.40
N ILE A 86 -1.40 0.22 3.95
CA ILE A 86 -0.62 -0.10 2.75
C ILE A 86 -1.25 0.57 1.52
N MET A 87 -2.55 0.34 1.28
CA MET A 87 -3.27 0.92 0.14
C MET A 87 -3.20 2.45 0.13
N ARG A 88 -3.50 3.10 1.26
CA ARG A 88 -3.46 4.56 1.39
C ARG A 88 -2.07 5.11 1.12
N THR A 89 -1.03 4.42 1.57
CA THR A 89 0.35 4.88 1.39
C THR A 89 0.83 4.70 -0.05
N ILE A 90 0.53 3.57 -0.68
CA ILE A 90 0.79 3.34 -2.11
C ILE A 90 0.08 4.39 -2.96
N TRP A 91 -1.21 4.62 -2.71
CA TRP A 91 -2.00 5.65 -3.38
C TRP A 91 -1.38 7.03 -3.21
N ARG A 92 -1.04 7.42 -1.97
CA ARG A 92 -0.42 8.72 -1.67
C ARG A 92 0.89 8.90 -2.45
N HIS A 93 1.81 7.94 -2.37
CA HIS A 93 3.10 8.06 -3.05
C HIS A 93 2.97 8.08 -4.57
N HIS A 94 2.01 7.33 -5.13
CA HIS A 94 1.72 7.40 -6.56
C HIS A 94 1.27 8.82 -6.97
N TYR A 95 0.32 9.42 -6.24
CA TYR A 95 -0.19 10.74 -6.61
C TYR A 95 0.78 11.90 -6.32
N ARG A 96 1.73 11.73 -5.37
CA ARG A 96 2.81 12.71 -5.16
C ARG A 96 3.67 12.91 -6.41
N GLN A 97 3.77 11.90 -7.27
CA GLN A 97 4.48 12.06 -8.54
C GLN A 97 3.84 13.12 -9.44
N PHE A 98 2.52 13.21 -9.45
CA PHE A 98 1.79 14.14 -10.32
C PHE A 98 1.64 15.53 -9.69
N TYR A 99 1.46 15.60 -8.36
CA TYR A 99 1.22 16.86 -7.67
C TYR A 99 2.49 17.54 -7.13
N ASP A 100 3.46 16.73 -6.68
CA ASP A 100 4.69 17.21 -6.03
C ASP A 100 5.95 16.92 -6.85
N LEU A 101 5.84 16.23 -8.01
CA LEU A 101 6.96 15.80 -8.85
C LEU A 101 7.94 14.85 -8.14
N ILE A 102 7.45 14.08 -7.17
CA ILE A 102 8.26 13.12 -6.41
C ILE A 102 8.00 11.72 -6.98
N PRO A 103 9.01 11.04 -7.56
CA PRO A 103 8.82 9.70 -8.12
C PRO A 103 8.42 8.70 -7.04
N PHE A 104 7.69 7.67 -7.43
CA PHE A 104 7.37 6.58 -6.51
C PHE A 104 8.65 5.84 -6.10
N ASP A 105 8.85 5.70 -4.79
CA ASP A 105 9.97 4.98 -4.18
C ASP A 105 9.40 3.97 -3.19
N ALA A 106 9.53 2.67 -3.51
CA ALA A 106 9.02 1.57 -2.69
C ALA A 106 9.64 1.56 -1.29
N ILE A 107 10.92 1.94 -1.14
CA ILE A 107 11.61 1.97 0.15
C ILE A 107 11.01 3.07 1.04
N GLN A 108 10.76 4.25 0.49
CA GLN A 108 10.09 5.32 1.22
C GLN A 108 8.63 4.99 1.54
N ALA A 109 7.91 4.32 0.63
CA ALA A 109 6.59 3.79 0.90
C ALA A 109 6.61 2.82 2.09
N CYS A 110 7.53 1.86 2.12
CA CYS A 110 7.70 0.93 3.22
C CYS A 110 8.03 1.63 4.55
N ARG A 111 8.92 2.63 4.55
CA ARG A 111 9.24 3.40 5.77
C ARG A 111 8.00 4.12 6.32
N HIS A 112 7.21 4.74 5.45
CA HIS A 112 5.98 5.44 5.86
C HIS A 112 4.91 4.47 6.38
N ILE A 113 4.70 3.32 5.71
CA ILE A 113 3.75 2.31 6.19
C ILE A 113 4.15 1.82 7.58
N ARG A 114 5.43 1.43 7.78
CA ARG A 114 5.89 0.95 9.09
C ARG A 114 5.67 1.98 10.19
N THR A 115 6.02 3.23 9.93
CA THR A 115 5.83 4.35 10.89
C THR A 115 4.35 4.49 11.27
N GLU A 116 3.46 4.42 10.29
CA GLU A 116 2.04 4.61 10.52
C GLU A 116 1.40 3.40 11.22
N LEU A 117 1.80 2.16 10.89
CA LEU A 117 1.33 0.97 11.60
C LEU A 117 1.73 0.99 13.08
N LEU A 118 2.97 1.38 13.38
CA LEU A 118 3.45 1.56 14.76
C LEU A 118 2.68 2.66 15.50
N ARG A 119 2.39 3.78 14.82
CA ARG A 119 1.58 4.86 15.37
C ARG A 119 0.14 4.42 15.64
N LEU A 120 -0.48 3.67 14.74
CA LEU A 120 -1.84 3.15 14.94
C LEU A 120 -1.88 2.17 16.12
N SER A 121 -0.87 1.33 16.24
CA SER A 121 -0.69 0.42 17.38
C SER A 121 -0.62 1.19 18.71
N SER A 122 0.21 2.24 18.78
CA SER A 122 0.37 3.01 20.02
C SER A 122 -0.88 3.80 20.40
N LEU A 123 -1.63 4.32 19.42
CA LEU A 123 -2.89 5.00 19.69
C LEU A 123 -3.96 4.05 20.26
N ARG A 124 -3.99 2.80 19.79
CA ARG A 124 -4.92 1.78 20.31
C ARG A 124 -4.51 1.27 21.69
N SER A 125 -3.21 1.13 21.97
CA SER A 125 -2.75 0.71 23.30
C SER A 125 -3.06 1.73 24.40
N LEU A 126 -3.24 3.01 24.05
CA LEU A 126 -3.64 4.09 24.97
C LEU A 126 -5.17 4.17 25.18
N SER A 127 -5.96 3.44 24.41
CA SER A 127 -7.43 3.47 24.45
C SER A 127 -8.06 2.41 25.38
N HIS A 128 -7.22 1.65 26.09
CA HIS A 128 -7.57 0.68 27.12
C HIS A 128 -6.86 1.04 28.43
#